data_AF-R6I9Q6-F1
#
_entry.id   AF-R6I9Q6-F1
#
_cell.length_a   1.000
_cell.length_b   1.000
_cell.length_c   1.000
_cell.angle_alpha   90.00
_cell.angle_beta   90.00
_cell.angle_gamma   90.00
#
_symmetry.space_group_name_H-M   'P 1'
#
loop_
_entity.id
_entity.type
_entity.pdbx_description
1 polymer ?
#
loop_
_entity_poly.entity_id
_entity_poly.type
_entity_poly.pdbx_seq_one_letter_code
_entity_poly.pdbx_strand_id
1 'polypeptide(L)'
;MPIISLNVNGMNEQPGFELNLAMIKKFMAAIIYGDTLMYLANKTRPYETIKGAVDELAGKWLNRLETAFMEGKAQATGTMKQLSRALAEDFAALPQKAEHKIKVGIVGEIYIKYAGLGNNNLEQFLQKQNCEYMLPGLLNFIMYCADTYLTDYKLYGGKFFKYGISKMAMFYLKRLEKIMLSALSTPPFKPPASYEETKALAKGVIGYGNNMGEGWLLTAEMLELAKNGYNNIICAQPFGCLPNHIAGRGMLNKIKGIAENANILPIDYDSSASKVNQENRIKLMLATAE
;
A
#
# COMPACT_ATOMS: atom_id res chain seq x y z
N MET A 1 -1.42 -15.88 -20.24
CA MET A 1 -0.43 -14.85 -19.86
C MET A 1 0.81 -15.55 -19.32
N PRO A 2 2.02 -15.29 -19.84
CA PRO A 2 3.24 -15.82 -19.26
C PRO A 2 3.44 -15.24 -17.85
N ILE A 3 3.75 -16.10 -16.88
CA ILE A 3 4.02 -15.71 -15.49
C ILE A 3 5.53 -15.70 -15.28
N ILE A 4 6.11 -14.53 -15.02
CA ILE A 4 7.52 -14.39 -14.64
C ILE A 4 7.58 -14.35 -13.12
N SER A 5 8.20 -15.36 -12.52
CA SER A 5 8.44 -15.41 -11.08
C SER A 5 9.71 -14.63 -10.72
N LEU A 6 9.57 -13.55 -9.94
CA LEU A 6 10.69 -12.84 -9.33
C LEU A 6 11.16 -13.61 -8.08
N ASN A 7 11.88 -14.71 -8.28
CA ASN A 7 12.40 -15.51 -7.17
C ASN A 7 13.87 -15.17 -6.87
N VAL A 8 14.09 -14.43 -5.79
CA VAL A 8 15.45 -14.08 -5.31
C VAL A 8 16.17 -15.24 -4.61
N ASN A 9 15.47 -16.33 -4.28
CA ASN A 9 16.03 -17.55 -3.69
C ASN A 9 16.43 -18.59 -4.75
N GLY A 10 16.29 -18.28 -6.05
CA GLY A 10 16.77 -19.12 -7.16
C GLY A 10 15.87 -20.31 -7.50
N MET A 11 14.61 -20.36 -7.05
CA MET A 11 13.67 -21.39 -7.50
C MET A 11 12.90 -20.93 -8.75
N ASN A 12 12.72 -21.82 -9.72
CA ASN A 12 12.08 -21.56 -11.02
C ASN A 12 12.82 -20.53 -11.88
N GLU A 13 13.99 -20.93 -12.42
CA GLU A 13 14.78 -20.12 -13.35
C GLU A 13 13.94 -19.65 -14.55
N GLN A 14 14.15 -18.39 -14.96
CA GLN A 14 13.44 -17.72 -16.05
C GLN A 14 14.45 -17.36 -17.14
N PRO A 15 14.67 -18.21 -18.16
CA PRO A 15 15.80 -18.10 -19.09
C PRO A 15 15.88 -16.79 -19.89
N GLY A 16 14.79 -16.03 -19.96
CA GLY A 16 14.72 -14.74 -20.67
C GLY A 16 14.67 -13.50 -19.76
N PHE A 17 14.85 -13.66 -18.45
CA PHE A 17 14.71 -12.56 -17.49
C PHE A 17 15.85 -12.56 -16.47
N GLU A 18 16.77 -11.60 -16.61
CA GLU A 18 17.86 -11.38 -15.66
C GLU A 18 17.65 -10.11 -14.85
N LEU A 19 17.48 -10.25 -13.54
CA LEU A 19 17.34 -9.10 -12.64
C LEU A 19 18.71 -8.48 -12.35
N ASN A 20 19.02 -7.35 -13.00
CA ASN A 20 20.24 -6.59 -12.73
C ASN A 20 19.98 -5.31 -11.91
N LEU A 21 21.06 -4.64 -11.46
CA LEU A 21 20.95 -3.43 -10.63
C LEU A 21 20.24 -2.27 -11.34
N ALA A 22 20.36 -2.14 -12.66
CA ALA A 22 19.67 -1.09 -13.41
C ALA A 22 18.15 -1.34 -13.41
N MET A 23 17.73 -2.59 -13.55
CA MET A 23 16.32 -2.99 -13.43
C MET A 23 15.78 -2.78 -12.02
N ILE A 24 16.55 -3.12 -10.99
CA ILE A 24 16.16 -2.86 -9.59
C ILE A 24 15.93 -1.36 -9.38
N LYS A 25 16.84 -0.49 -9.85
CA LYS A 25 16.65 0.97 -9.73
C LYS A 25 15.39 1.46 -10.46
N LYS A 26 15.11 0.94 -11.66
CA LYS A 26 13.88 1.26 -12.40
C LYS A 26 12.63 0.77 -11.66
N PHE A 27 12.64 -0.45 -11.15
CA PHE A 27 11.54 -1.04 -10.37
C PHE A 27 11.25 -0.20 -9.12
N MET A 28 12.30 0.16 -8.36
CA MET A 28 12.13 1.00 -7.18
C MET A 28 11.62 2.40 -7.50
N ALA A 29 12.04 3.00 -8.61
CA ALA A 29 11.48 4.27 -9.07
C ALA A 29 10.00 4.13 -9.44
N ALA A 30 9.62 3.04 -10.12
CA ALA A 30 8.24 2.75 -10.48
C ALA A 30 7.34 2.59 -9.25
N ILE A 31 7.84 1.97 -8.17
CA ILE A 31 7.12 1.89 -6.89
C ILE A 31 6.91 3.27 -6.30
N ILE A 32 7.94 4.13 -6.26
CA ILE A 32 7.80 5.48 -5.71
C ILE A 32 6.78 6.30 -6.48
N TYR A 33 6.85 6.29 -7.82
CA TYR A 33 5.87 7.01 -8.63
C TYR A 33 4.48 6.40 -8.54
N GLY A 34 4.37 5.06 -8.53
CA GLY A 34 3.11 4.33 -8.44
C GLY A 34 2.39 4.57 -7.12
N ASP A 35 3.09 4.41 -5.99
CA ASP A 35 2.53 4.69 -4.66
C ASP A 35 2.15 6.15 -4.51
N THR A 36 2.98 7.10 -5.00
CA THR A 36 2.67 8.53 -4.97
C THR A 36 1.40 8.82 -5.80
N LEU A 37 1.33 8.32 -7.03
CA LEU A 37 0.21 8.53 -7.94
C LEU A 37 -1.08 7.91 -7.37
N MET A 38 -1.02 6.67 -6.88
CA MET A 38 -2.15 5.98 -6.27
C MET A 38 -2.66 6.75 -5.05
N TYR A 39 -1.76 7.18 -4.16
CA TYR A 39 -2.13 7.95 -2.98
C TYR A 39 -2.85 9.25 -3.36
N LEU A 40 -2.26 10.04 -4.26
CA LEU A 40 -2.83 11.32 -4.70
C LEU A 40 -4.17 11.13 -5.41
N ALA A 41 -4.26 10.16 -6.32
CA ALA A 41 -5.48 9.89 -7.04
C ALA A 41 -6.61 9.44 -6.10
N ASN A 42 -6.31 8.57 -5.13
CA ASN A 42 -7.31 8.10 -4.17
C ASN A 42 -7.73 9.18 -3.18
N LYS A 43 -6.83 10.12 -2.87
CA LYS A 43 -7.13 11.30 -2.06
C LYS A 43 -7.97 12.35 -2.78
N THR A 44 -7.74 12.55 -4.08
CA THR A 44 -8.41 13.62 -4.83
C THR A 44 -9.72 13.15 -5.47
N ARG A 45 -9.79 11.91 -5.98
CA ARG A 45 -10.94 11.39 -6.75
C ARG A 45 -12.29 11.49 -6.02
N PRO A 46 -12.40 11.20 -4.70
CA PRO A 46 -13.67 11.32 -3.98
C PRO A 46 -14.24 12.75 -3.93
N TYR A 47 -13.40 13.76 -4.19
CA TYR A 47 -13.71 15.18 -4.06
C TYR A 47 -13.70 15.92 -5.40
N GLU A 48 -13.57 15.20 -6.53
CA GLU A 48 -13.45 15.84 -7.83
C GLU A 48 -14.68 16.70 -8.17
N THR A 49 -14.46 17.93 -8.62
CA THR A 49 -15.55 18.82 -9.04
C THR A 49 -16.08 18.42 -10.41
N ILE A 50 -15.17 18.03 -11.30
CA ILE A 50 -15.44 17.55 -12.66
C ILE A 50 -15.15 16.05 -12.67
N LYS A 51 -16.19 15.26 -12.95
CA LYS A 51 -16.08 13.79 -12.94
C LYS A 51 -15.03 13.32 -13.97
N GLY A 52 -14.07 12.51 -13.52
CA GLY A 52 -13.01 11.95 -14.35
C GLY A 52 -11.77 12.84 -14.52
N ALA A 53 -11.73 14.05 -13.93
CA ALA A 53 -10.57 14.93 -14.02
C ALA A 53 -9.32 14.31 -13.36
N VAL A 54 -9.52 13.55 -12.29
CA VAL A 54 -8.43 12.83 -11.62
C VAL A 54 -7.86 11.72 -12.50
N ASP A 55 -8.72 10.96 -13.18
CA ASP A 55 -8.28 9.85 -14.03
C ASP A 55 -7.60 10.38 -15.31
N GLU A 56 -8.07 11.51 -15.85
CA GLU A 56 -7.39 12.20 -16.97
C GLU A 56 -5.99 12.67 -16.56
N LEU A 57 -5.85 13.32 -15.39
CA LEU A 57 -4.55 13.77 -14.90
C LEU A 57 -3.62 12.58 -14.61
N ALA A 58 -4.14 11.51 -14.01
CA ALA A 58 -3.38 10.29 -13.78
C ALA A 58 -2.87 9.69 -15.11
N GLY A 59 -3.70 9.64 -16.15
CA GLY A 59 -3.30 9.20 -17.49
C GLY A 59 -2.19 10.05 -18.10
N LYS A 60 -2.27 11.38 -17.98
CA LYS A 60 -1.19 12.29 -18.43
C LYS A 60 0.13 12.01 -17.71
N TRP A 61 0.07 11.78 -16.40
CA TRP A 61 1.23 11.45 -15.60
C TRP A 61 1.82 10.08 -15.91
N LEU A 62 1.00 9.07 -16.17
CA LEU A 62 1.47 7.76 -16.63
C LEU A 62 2.28 7.89 -17.94
N ASN A 63 1.76 8.63 -18.94
CA ASN A 63 2.48 8.87 -20.20
C ASN A 63 3.81 9.62 -19.99
N ARG A 64 3.80 10.63 -19.12
CA ARG A 64 5.02 11.41 -18.77
C ARG A 64 6.08 10.54 -18.09
N LEU A 65 5.66 9.69 -17.15
CA LEU A 65 6.53 8.75 -16.45
C LEU A 65 7.08 7.69 -17.41
N GLU A 66 6.24 7.15 -18.30
CA GLU A 66 6.66 6.21 -19.35
C GLU A 66 7.78 6.80 -20.20
N THR A 67 7.62 8.04 -20.67
CA THR A 67 8.68 8.73 -21.43
C THR A 67 9.96 8.87 -20.60
N ALA A 68 9.85 9.27 -19.33
CA ALA A 68 11.01 9.36 -18.45
C ALA A 68 11.72 8.01 -18.22
N PHE A 69 10.97 6.90 -18.21
CA PHE A 69 11.52 5.54 -18.11
C PHE A 69 12.22 5.10 -19.40
N MET A 70 11.62 5.40 -20.56
CA MET A 70 12.21 5.11 -21.87
C MET A 70 13.52 5.87 -22.10
N GLU A 71 13.57 7.14 -21.68
CA GLU A 71 14.80 7.96 -21.73
C GLU A 71 15.84 7.57 -20.67
N GLY A 72 15.53 6.63 -19.78
CA GLY A 72 16.43 6.18 -18.73
C GLY A 72 16.72 7.22 -17.64
N LYS A 73 15.88 8.25 -17.50
CA LYS A 73 16.03 9.34 -16.52
C LYS A 73 15.22 9.11 -15.24
N ALA A 74 14.13 8.34 -15.33
CA ALA A 74 13.15 8.16 -14.25
C ALA A 74 13.76 7.68 -12.93
N GLN A 75 14.77 6.81 -12.95
CA GLN A 75 15.38 6.22 -11.76
C GLN A 75 16.48 7.05 -11.09
N ALA A 76 16.86 8.20 -11.67
CA ALA A 76 17.80 9.10 -11.03
C ALA A 76 17.16 9.80 -9.82
N THR A 77 17.86 9.87 -8.69
CA THR A 77 17.30 10.41 -7.44
C THR A 77 16.81 11.86 -7.56
N GLY A 78 17.53 12.71 -8.30
CA GLY A 78 17.10 14.08 -8.56
C GLY A 78 15.79 14.14 -9.35
N THR A 79 15.69 13.32 -10.40
CA THR A 79 14.49 13.19 -11.22
C THR A 79 13.31 12.63 -10.44
N MET A 80 13.51 11.61 -9.58
CA MET A 80 12.48 11.09 -8.68
C MET A 80 11.91 12.17 -7.77
N LYS A 81 12.76 13.01 -7.17
CA LYS A 81 12.31 14.13 -6.34
C LYS A 81 11.50 15.15 -7.15
N GLN A 82 12.02 15.55 -8.30
CA GLN A 82 11.38 16.55 -9.16
C GLN A 82 10.01 16.06 -9.67
N LEU A 83 9.95 14.85 -10.23
CA LEU A 83 8.72 14.31 -10.81
C LEU A 83 7.68 13.98 -9.74
N SER A 84 8.07 13.40 -8.59
CA SER A 84 7.10 13.11 -7.52
C SER A 84 6.52 14.39 -6.92
N ARG A 85 7.34 15.45 -6.77
CA ARG A 85 6.87 16.75 -6.31
C ARG A 85 5.91 17.40 -7.31
N ALA A 86 6.30 17.47 -8.59
CA ALA A 86 5.45 18.04 -9.62
C ALA A 86 4.12 17.26 -9.78
N LEU A 87 4.16 15.93 -9.60
CA LEU A 87 2.98 15.09 -9.54
C LEU A 87 2.05 15.52 -8.40
N ALA A 88 2.57 15.70 -7.19
CA ALA A 88 1.77 16.17 -6.06
C ALA A 88 1.22 17.59 -6.26
N GLU A 89 2.01 18.50 -6.84
CA GLU A 89 1.60 19.88 -7.14
C GLU A 89 0.46 19.93 -8.17
N ASP A 90 0.53 19.14 -9.23
CA ASP A 90 -0.55 19.07 -10.24
C ASP A 90 -1.85 18.52 -9.65
N PHE A 91 -1.78 17.49 -8.80
CA PHE A 91 -2.95 16.94 -8.11
C PHE A 91 -3.54 17.92 -7.08
N ALA A 92 -2.69 18.69 -6.39
CA ALA A 92 -3.12 19.73 -5.46
C ALA A 92 -3.84 20.90 -6.16
N ALA A 93 -3.49 21.17 -7.41
CA ALA A 93 -4.10 22.23 -8.22
C ALA A 93 -5.49 21.86 -8.78
N LEU A 94 -5.91 20.59 -8.70
CA LEU A 94 -7.24 20.18 -9.16
C LEU A 94 -8.35 20.79 -8.29
N PRO A 95 -9.42 21.35 -8.89
CA PRO A 95 -10.57 21.84 -8.14
C PRO A 95 -11.29 20.72 -7.38
N GLN A 96 -11.33 20.85 -6.05
CA GLN A 96 -11.94 19.87 -5.15
C GLN A 96 -13.13 20.46 -4.40
N LYS A 97 -14.15 19.63 -4.16
CA LYS A 97 -15.28 19.96 -3.31
C LYS A 97 -14.88 19.85 -1.85
N ALA A 98 -15.17 20.87 -1.06
CA ALA A 98 -15.07 20.81 0.39
C ALA A 98 -16.31 20.10 0.96
N GLU A 99 -16.23 18.78 1.09
CA GLU A 99 -17.32 17.96 1.63
C GLU A 99 -16.79 16.90 2.59
N HIS A 100 -17.62 16.51 3.56
CA HIS A 100 -17.29 15.39 4.44
C HIS A 100 -17.65 14.06 3.75
N LYS A 101 -16.76 13.08 3.82
CA LYS A 101 -16.96 11.73 3.28
C LYS A 101 -16.63 10.70 4.35
N ILE A 102 -17.34 9.58 4.35
CA ILE A 102 -16.96 8.41 5.13
C ILE A 102 -15.59 7.94 4.63
N LYS A 103 -14.65 7.76 5.56
CA LYS A 103 -13.28 7.35 5.27
C LYS A 103 -13.12 5.84 5.47
N VAL A 104 -12.68 5.15 4.43
CA VAL A 104 -12.50 3.70 4.40
C VAL A 104 -11.06 3.31 4.08
N GLY A 105 -10.38 2.67 5.03
CA GLY A 105 -9.06 2.09 4.79
C GLY A 105 -9.18 0.71 4.15
N ILE A 106 -8.26 0.36 3.25
CA ILE A 106 -8.17 -0.98 2.67
C ILE A 106 -6.80 -1.57 2.98
N VAL A 107 -6.80 -2.70 3.66
CA VAL A 107 -5.62 -3.52 3.94
C VAL A 107 -5.88 -4.94 3.50
N GLY A 108 -4.85 -5.79 3.48
CA GLY A 108 -5.04 -7.18 3.14
C GLY A 108 -3.85 -7.82 2.49
N GLU A 109 -4.11 -8.93 1.81
CA GLU A 109 -3.10 -9.62 1.01
C GLU A 109 -2.70 -8.76 -0.19
N ILE A 110 -1.40 -8.72 -0.53
CA ILE A 110 -0.86 -7.81 -1.55
C ILE A 110 -1.62 -7.85 -2.89
N TYR A 111 -1.91 -9.02 -3.44
CA TYR A 111 -2.62 -9.11 -4.72
C TYR A 111 -4.08 -8.66 -4.58
N ILE A 112 -4.82 -9.16 -3.58
CA ILE A 112 -6.22 -8.80 -3.37
C ILE A 112 -6.38 -7.32 -2.99
N LYS A 113 -5.41 -6.72 -2.30
CA LYS A 113 -5.43 -5.30 -1.90
C LYS A 113 -5.36 -4.36 -3.11
N TYR A 114 -4.44 -4.60 -4.05
CA TYR A 114 -4.18 -3.67 -5.16
C TYR A 114 -4.85 -4.06 -6.49
N ALA A 115 -5.21 -5.34 -6.69
CA ALA A 115 -5.80 -5.78 -7.95
C ALA A 115 -7.34 -5.69 -7.90
N GLY A 116 -7.92 -4.77 -8.68
CA GLY A 116 -9.37 -4.68 -8.86
C GLY A 116 -10.01 -6.00 -9.32
N LEU A 117 -9.28 -6.80 -10.12
CA LEU A 117 -9.70 -8.14 -10.51
C LEU A 117 -9.85 -9.09 -9.31
N GLY A 118 -8.96 -8.98 -8.31
CA GLY A 118 -8.95 -9.83 -7.13
C GLY A 118 -9.98 -9.45 -6.08
N ASN A 119 -10.40 -8.17 -6.03
CA ASN A 119 -11.31 -7.65 -4.99
C ASN A 119 -12.65 -7.11 -5.51
N ASN A 120 -13.07 -7.52 -6.72
CA ASN A 120 -14.31 -7.08 -7.35
C ASN A 120 -14.40 -5.54 -7.57
N ASN A 121 -13.26 -4.89 -7.82
CA ASN A 121 -13.10 -3.45 -8.01
C ASN A 121 -13.54 -2.65 -6.77
N LEU A 122 -13.01 -3.02 -5.60
CA LEU A 122 -13.39 -2.44 -4.31
C LEU A 122 -13.29 -0.91 -4.27
N GLU A 123 -12.22 -0.32 -4.82
CA GLU A 123 -12.05 1.14 -4.88
C GLU A 123 -13.17 1.83 -5.68
N GLN A 124 -13.55 1.28 -6.84
CA GLN A 124 -14.65 1.79 -7.66
C GLN A 124 -16.01 1.61 -6.96
N PHE A 125 -16.17 0.52 -6.22
CA PHE A 125 -17.36 0.30 -5.40
C PHE A 125 -17.47 1.36 -4.30
N LEU A 126 -16.40 1.63 -3.55
CA LEU A 126 -16.38 2.65 -2.50
C LEU A 126 -16.60 4.06 -3.08
N GLN A 127 -16.06 4.36 -4.26
CA GLN A 127 -16.35 5.60 -4.97
C GLN A 127 -17.86 5.74 -5.27
N LYS A 128 -18.53 4.67 -5.73
CA LYS A 128 -19.99 4.66 -5.94
C LYS A 128 -20.78 4.81 -4.64
N GLN A 129 -20.21 4.38 -3.50
CA GLN A 129 -20.77 4.60 -2.17
C GLN A 129 -20.38 5.97 -1.58
N ASN A 130 -19.81 6.87 -2.38
CA ASN A 130 -19.45 8.22 -1.95
C ASN A 130 -18.48 8.26 -0.76
N CYS A 131 -17.50 7.36 -0.74
CA CYS A 131 -16.48 7.26 0.31
C CYS A 131 -15.13 7.81 -0.13
N GLU A 132 -14.38 8.40 0.79
CA GLU A 132 -12.92 8.56 0.66
C GLU A 132 -12.26 7.23 1.03
N TYR A 133 -11.27 6.79 0.26
CA TYR A 133 -10.58 5.54 0.56
C TYR A 133 -9.06 5.69 0.49
N MET A 134 -8.36 4.88 1.27
CA MET A 134 -6.90 4.87 1.33
C MET A 134 -6.36 3.44 1.42
N LEU A 135 -5.30 3.20 0.66
CA LEU A 135 -4.52 1.98 0.70
C LEU A 135 -3.10 2.36 1.12
N PRO A 136 -2.51 1.76 2.16
CA PRO A 136 -1.08 1.86 2.41
C PRO A 136 -0.31 1.37 1.17
N GLY A 137 0.81 2.01 0.83
CA GLY A 137 1.54 1.76 -0.42
C GLY A 137 2.34 0.45 -0.46
N LEU A 138 2.73 0.03 -1.66
CA LEU A 138 3.52 -1.18 -1.90
C LEU A 138 4.93 -1.08 -1.30
N LEU A 139 5.50 0.13 -1.18
CA LEU A 139 6.81 0.37 -0.59
C LEU A 139 6.90 -0.20 0.84
N ASN A 140 5.84 -0.08 1.65
CA ASN A 140 5.81 -0.62 3.01
C ASN A 140 6.00 -2.13 3.03
N PHE A 141 5.35 -2.85 2.10
CA PHE A 141 5.52 -4.30 1.97
C PHE A 141 6.95 -4.68 1.55
N ILE A 142 7.57 -3.91 0.65
CA ILE A 142 8.96 -4.15 0.23
C ILE A 142 9.94 -3.89 1.37
N MET A 143 9.72 -2.82 2.14
CA MET A 143 10.49 -2.52 3.34
C MET A 143 10.32 -3.60 4.41
N TYR A 144 9.10 -4.10 4.59
CA TYR A 144 8.79 -5.25 5.43
C TYR A 144 9.57 -6.50 5.02
N CYS A 145 9.57 -6.87 3.74
CA CYS A 145 10.35 -8.01 3.24
C CYS A 145 11.84 -7.87 3.55
N ALA A 146 12.42 -6.67 3.39
CA ALA A 146 13.83 -6.43 3.71
C ALA A 146 14.11 -6.45 5.22
N ASP A 147 13.21 -5.89 6.02
CA ASP A 147 13.28 -5.79 7.48
C ASP A 147 13.02 -7.13 8.19
N THR A 148 12.24 -8.03 7.58
CA THR A 148 12.04 -9.41 8.07
C THR A 148 13.39 -10.11 8.21
N TYR A 149 14.29 -10.02 7.22
CA TYR A 149 15.63 -10.60 7.34
C TYR A 149 16.47 -9.98 8.48
N LEU A 150 16.30 -8.69 8.77
CA LEU A 150 16.99 -8.03 9.88
C LEU A 150 16.43 -8.49 11.23
N THR A 151 15.12 -8.71 11.29
CA THR A 151 14.42 -9.14 12.50
C THR A 151 14.70 -10.61 12.78
N ASP A 152 14.62 -11.47 11.77
CA ASP A 152 14.94 -12.90 11.88
C ASP A 152 16.38 -13.13 12.31
N TYR A 153 17.33 -12.35 11.79
CA TYR A 153 18.71 -12.43 12.24
C TYR A 153 18.84 -12.13 13.75
N LYS A 154 18.06 -11.18 14.28
CA LYS A 154 18.08 -10.84 15.71
C LYS A 154 17.36 -11.87 16.58
N LEU A 155 16.29 -12.49 16.06
CA LEU A 155 15.47 -13.45 16.80
C LEU A 155 16.05 -14.87 16.76
N TYR A 156 16.55 -15.29 15.61
CA TYR A 156 16.90 -16.67 15.30
C TYR A 156 18.38 -16.85 14.88
N GLY A 157 19.14 -15.75 14.74
CA GLY A 157 20.50 -15.78 14.21
C GLY A 157 20.53 -15.93 12.69
N GLY A 158 21.70 -16.24 12.12
CA GLY A 158 21.85 -16.47 10.68
C GLY A 158 23.19 -15.98 10.13
N LYS A 159 23.27 -15.80 8.80
CA LYS A 159 24.49 -15.36 8.12
C LYS A 159 24.64 -13.83 8.18
N PHE A 160 25.72 -13.34 8.79
CA PHE A 160 26.02 -11.91 8.94
C PHE A 160 26.05 -11.14 7.60
N PHE A 161 26.49 -11.79 6.53
CA PHE A 161 26.50 -11.21 5.18
C PHE A 161 25.10 -10.82 4.69
N LYS A 162 24.10 -11.70 4.89
CA LYS A 162 22.70 -11.41 4.52
C LYS A 162 22.14 -10.25 5.34
N TYR A 163 22.46 -10.19 6.63
CA TYR A 163 22.10 -9.06 7.49
C TYR A 163 22.68 -7.73 6.99
N GLY A 164 23.95 -7.72 6.56
CA GLY A 164 24.60 -6.55 5.97
C GLY A 164 23.90 -6.05 4.70
N ILE A 165 23.54 -6.96 3.78
CA ILE A 165 22.79 -6.63 2.56
C ILE A 165 21.43 -6.03 2.89
N SER A 166 20.65 -6.66 3.77
CA SER A 166 19.33 -6.16 4.16
C SER A 166 19.43 -4.79 4.84
N LYS A 167 20.49 -4.53 5.62
CA LYS A 167 20.72 -3.22 6.25
C LYS A 167 21.00 -2.14 5.21
N MET A 168 21.80 -2.45 4.19
CA MET A 168 22.06 -1.55 3.06
C MET A 168 20.78 -1.31 2.24
N ALA A 169 20.00 -2.36 1.97
CA ALA A 169 18.72 -2.27 1.28
C ALA A 169 17.75 -1.36 2.06
N MET A 170 17.59 -1.55 3.37
CA MET A 170 16.75 -0.70 4.21
C MET A 170 17.21 0.76 4.21
N PHE A 171 18.52 1.02 4.24
CA PHE A 171 19.05 2.38 4.14
C PHE A 171 18.70 3.04 2.81
N TYR A 172 18.78 2.30 1.70
CA TYR A 172 18.36 2.78 0.39
C TYR A 172 16.84 3.01 0.32
N LEU A 173 16.03 2.07 0.81
CA LEU A 173 14.57 2.19 0.84
C LEU A 173 14.11 3.38 1.67
N LYS A 174 14.68 3.62 2.85
CA LYS A 174 14.40 4.82 3.67
C LYS A 174 14.71 6.13 2.94
N ARG A 175 15.71 6.15 2.03
CA ARG A 175 15.98 7.35 1.22
C ARG A 175 14.89 7.56 0.16
N LEU A 176 14.39 6.48 -0.43
CA LEU A 176 13.30 6.55 -1.41
C LEU A 176 11.97 6.92 -0.76
N GLU A 177 11.66 6.33 0.38
CA GLU A 177 10.51 6.67 1.21
C GLU A 177 10.48 8.18 1.52
N LYS A 178 11.61 8.77 1.92
CA LYS A 178 11.70 10.22 2.15
C LYS A 178 11.34 11.07 0.93
N ILE A 179 11.61 10.58 -0.29
CA ILE A 179 11.23 11.29 -1.52
C ILE A 179 9.71 11.28 -1.66
N MET A 180 9.08 10.12 -1.50
CA MET A 180 7.63 9.96 -1.54
C MET A 180 6.95 10.81 -0.46
N LEU A 181 7.34 10.66 0.81
CA LEU A 181 6.74 11.42 1.91
C LEU A 181 6.91 12.93 1.74
N SER A 182 8.06 13.38 1.22
CA SER A 182 8.28 14.81 0.92
C SER A 182 7.35 15.33 -0.17
N ALA A 183 7.06 14.52 -1.20
CA ALA A 183 6.10 14.90 -2.24
C ALA A 183 4.66 14.91 -1.70
N LEU A 184 4.29 13.91 -0.90
CA LEU A 184 2.97 13.81 -0.28
C LEU A 184 2.73 14.84 0.85
N SER A 185 3.75 15.60 1.22
CA SER A 185 3.64 16.74 2.14
C SER A 185 3.21 18.04 1.45
N THR A 186 3.02 18.02 0.13
CA THR A 186 2.46 19.17 -0.61
C THR A 186 1.01 19.43 -0.18
N PRO A 187 0.66 20.63 0.33
CA PRO A 187 -0.71 20.97 0.67
C PRO A 187 -1.65 20.82 -0.54
N PRO A 188 -2.91 20.36 -0.36
CA PRO A 188 -3.59 20.08 0.90
C PRO A 188 -3.35 18.66 1.45
N PHE A 189 -2.46 17.88 0.83
CA PHE A 189 -2.21 16.50 1.25
C PHE A 189 -1.44 16.44 2.57
N LYS A 190 -1.56 15.29 3.23
CA LYS A 190 -0.77 14.90 4.40
C LYS A 190 -0.11 13.57 4.07
N PRO A 191 1.18 13.36 4.32
CA PRO A 191 1.80 12.07 4.07
C PRO A 191 1.25 10.98 5.00
N PRO A 192 1.24 9.70 4.57
CA PRO A 192 1.03 8.57 5.46
C PRO A 192 2.18 8.45 6.49
N ALA A 193 2.06 7.50 7.42
CA ALA A 193 3.16 7.26 8.36
C ALA A 193 4.38 6.71 7.61
N SER A 194 5.57 7.03 8.11
CA SER A 194 6.77 6.33 7.68
C SER A 194 6.72 4.87 8.14
N TYR A 195 7.41 3.99 7.42
CA TYR A 195 7.60 2.59 7.76
C TYR A 195 8.08 2.39 9.20
N GLU A 196 8.93 3.29 9.70
CA GLU A 196 9.41 3.23 11.08
C GLU A 196 8.30 3.51 12.10
N GLU A 197 7.44 4.49 11.80
CA GLU A 197 6.25 4.77 12.60
C GLU A 197 5.23 3.64 12.50
N THR A 198 4.95 3.11 11.30
CA THR A 198 4.07 1.96 11.09
C THR A 198 4.60 0.74 11.85
N LYS A 199 5.88 0.41 11.72
CA LYS A 199 6.50 -0.69 12.47
C LYS A 199 6.36 -0.51 13.98
N ALA A 200 6.52 0.71 14.49
CA ALA A 200 6.36 0.99 15.91
C ALA A 200 4.94 0.69 16.43
N LEU A 201 3.90 0.79 15.58
CA LEU A 201 2.51 0.45 15.96
C LEU A 201 2.31 -1.04 16.24
N ALA A 202 3.12 -1.94 15.67
CA ALA A 202 3.04 -3.37 15.98
C ALA A 202 3.57 -3.71 17.38
N LYS A 203 4.39 -2.84 17.98
CA LYS A 203 5.06 -3.10 19.26
C LYS A 203 4.03 -3.30 20.38
N GLY A 204 4.06 -4.47 21.02
CA GLY A 204 3.12 -4.82 22.10
C GLY A 204 1.72 -5.24 21.62
N VAL A 205 1.54 -5.37 20.29
CA VAL A 205 0.30 -5.82 19.65
C VAL A 205 0.49 -7.21 19.07
N ILE A 206 1.51 -7.37 18.22
CA ILE A 206 1.86 -8.64 17.56
C ILE A 206 3.39 -8.78 17.51
N GLY A 207 3.89 -10.01 17.63
CA GLY A 207 5.33 -10.27 17.59
C GLY A 207 5.90 -10.09 16.18
N TYR A 208 7.07 -9.45 16.06
CA TYR A 208 7.74 -9.26 14.76
C TYR A 208 8.20 -10.58 14.09
N GLY A 209 8.24 -11.68 14.84
CA GLY A 209 8.46 -13.02 14.29
C GLY A 209 7.23 -13.58 13.55
N ASN A 210 6.05 -12.97 13.68
CA ASN A 210 4.92 -13.27 12.80
C ASN A 210 5.14 -12.55 11.47
N ASN A 211 5.87 -13.22 10.57
CA ASN A 211 6.37 -12.65 9.32
C ASN A 211 5.95 -13.47 8.07
N MET A 212 4.99 -14.39 8.22
CA MET A 212 4.41 -15.14 7.11
C MET A 212 3.39 -14.28 6.38
N GLY A 213 3.40 -14.29 5.04
CA GLY A 213 2.60 -13.34 4.25
C GLY A 213 2.94 -11.89 4.64
N GLU A 214 1.93 -11.06 4.85
CA GLU A 214 2.08 -9.70 5.37
C GLU A 214 2.38 -9.65 6.88
N GLY A 215 2.15 -10.75 7.61
CA GLY A 215 2.51 -10.90 9.01
C GLY A 215 2.09 -9.70 9.88
N TRP A 216 3.01 -9.25 10.73
CA TRP A 216 2.81 -8.10 11.63
C TRP A 216 2.54 -6.78 10.89
N LEU A 217 2.95 -6.63 9.63
CA LEU A 217 2.71 -5.40 8.85
C LEU A 217 1.21 -5.16 8.68
N LEU A 218 0.44 -6.21 8.44
CA LEU A 218 -1.01 -6.10 8.25
C LEU A 218 -1.71 -5.50 9.48
N THR A 219 -1.35 -5.97 10.68
CA THR A 219 -1.84 -5.43 11.95
C THR A 219 -1.44 -3.96 12.13
N ALA A 220 -0.19 -3.63 11.79
CA ALA A 220 0.35 -2.28 11.90
C ALA A 220 -0.35 -1.30 10.94
N GLU A 221 -0.61 -1.72 9.70
CA GLU A 221 -1.32 -0.92 8.70
C GLU A 221 -2.76 -0.60 9.15
N MET A 222 -3.45 -1.54 9.81
CA MET A 222 -4.78 -1.26 10.40
C MET A 222 -4.71 -0.17 11.48
N LEU A 223 -3.72 -0.24 12.36
CA LEU A 223 -3.50 0.77 13.40
C LEU A 223 -3.11 2.13 12.79
N GLU A 224 -2.30 2.13 11.73
CA GLU A 224 -1.91 3.33 11.00
C GLU A 224 -3.13 4.02 10.38
N LEU A 225 -3.99 3.26 9.70
CA LEU A 225 -5.22 3.77 9.10
C LEU A 225 -6.14 4.38 10.14
N ALA A 226 -6.38 3.68 11.25
CA ALA A 226 -7.18 4.21 12.36
C ALA A 226 -6.59 5.51 12.91
N LYS A 227 -5.27 5.57 13.13
CA LYS A 227 -4.57 6.80 13.57
C LYS A 227 -4.70 7.95 12.58
N ASN A 228 -4.84 7.66 11.28
CA ASN A 228 -5.04 8.63 10.20
C ASN A 228 -6.52 8.97 9.93
N GLY A 229 -7.44 8.50 10.79
CA GLY A 229 -8.87 8.79 10.70
C GLY A 229 -9.65 7.87 9.76
N TYR A 230 -9.02 6.81 9.23
CA TYR A 230 -9.67 5.74 8.48
C TYR A 230 -10.12 4.65 9.44
N ASN A 231 -11.16 4.96 10.22
CA ASN A 231 -11.67 4.07 11.26
C ASN A 231 -12.44 2.88 10.69
N ASN A 232 -13.08 3.03 9.53
CA ASN A 232 -13.70 1.92 8.82
C ASN A 232 -12.64 1.23 7.96
N ILE A 233 -12.30 -0.02 8.27
CA ILE A 233 -11.18 -0.72 7.62
C ILE A 233 -11.67 -2.02 7.00
N ILE A 234 -11.51 -2.16 5.70
CA ILE A 234 -11.77 -3.41 4.98
C ILE A 234 -10.47 -4.21 4.92
N CYS A 235 -10.49 -5.42 5.47
CA CYS A 235 -9.39 -6.37 5.35
C CYS A 235 -9.69 -7.38 4.24
N ALA A 236 -9.19 -7.08 3.04
CA ALA A 236 -9.43 -7.84 1.82
C ALA A 236 -8.45 -9.03 1.73
N GLN A 237 -8.98 -10.26 1.62
CA GLN A 237 -8.12 -11.45 1.69
C GLN A 237 -8.61 -12.58 0.80
N PRO A 238 -7.73 -13.44 0.30
CA PRO A 238 -8.17 -14.67 -0.34
C PRO A 238 -8.70 -15.63 0.71
N PHE A 239 -9.68 -16.44 0.33
CA PHE A 239 -10.25 -17.45 1.21
C PHE A 239 -9.16 -18.41 1.72
N GLY A 240 -9.14 -18.66 3.04
CA GLY A 240 -8.20 -19.60 3.66
C GLY A 240 -6.77 -19.08 3.86
N CYS A 241 -6.53 -17.76 3.73
CA CYS A 241 -5.21 -17.17 3.99
C CYS A 241 -4.85 -17.23 5.49
N LEU A 242 -4.23 -18.33 5.93
CA LEU A 242 -3.85 -18.56 7.34
C LEU A 242 -3.07 -17.39 7.96
N PRO A 243 -2.07 -16.78 7.29
CA PRO A 243 -1.37 -15.63 7.87
C PRO A 243 -2.30 -14.45 8.17
N ASN A 244 -3.24 -14.14 7.28
CA ASN A 244 -4.22 -13.08 7.51
C ASN A 244 -5.25 -13.46 8.58
N HIS A 245 -5.64 -14.74 8.68
CA HIS A 245 -6.48 -15.20 9.79
C HIS A 245 -5.81 -14.96 11.16
N ILE A 246 -4.49 -15.09 11.26
CA ILE A 246 -3.76 -14.81 12.50
C ILE A 246 -3.52 -13.32 12.70
N ALA A 247 -2.88 -12.64 11.74
CA ALA A 247 -2.41 -11.26 11.90
C ALA A 247 -3.47 -10.20 11.60
N GLY A 248 -4.46 -10.50 10.75
CA GLY A 248 -5.61 -9.65 10.48
C GLY A 248 -6.77 -9.96 11.42
N ARG A 249 -7.45 -11.10 11.20
CA ARG A 249 -8.67 -11.47 11.96
C ARG A 249 -8.39 -11.75 13.43
N GLY A 250 -7.31 -12.47 13.74
CA GLY A 250 -6.93 -12.79 15.12
C GLY A 250 -6.60 -11.55 15.94
N MET A 251 -6.19 -10.45 15.29
CA MET A 251 -5.79 -9.22 15.97
C MET A 251 -6.91 -8.19 16.14
N LEU A 252 -8.11 -8.44 15.62
CA LEU A 252 -9.22 -7.48 15.66
C LEU A 252 -9.52 -7.00 17.09
N ASN A 253 -9.61 -7.91 18.06
CA ASN A 253 -9.90 -7.54 19.45
C ASN A 253 -8.79 -6.70 20.07
N LYS A 254 -7.53 -7.04 19.79
CA LYS A 254 -6.37 -6.29 20.30
C LYS A 254 -6.29 -4.90 19.66
N ILE A 255 -6.55 -4.80 18.35
CA ILE A 255 -6.61 -3.53 17.63
C ILE A 255 -7.75 -2.67 18.18
N LYS A 256 -8.96 -3.21 18.36
CA LYS A 256 -10.10 -2.49 18.92
C LYS A 256 -9.86 -1.98 20.35
N GLY A 257 -9.09 -2.71 21.15
CA GLY A 257 -8.67 -2.23 22.48
C GLY A 257 -7.66 -1.06 22.45
N ILE A 258 -7.07 -0.75 21.30
CA ILE A 258 -6.11 0.36 21.12
C ILE A 258 -6.76 1.50 20.33
N ALA A 259 -7.53 1.16 19.29
CA ALA A 259 -8.29 2.06 18.45
C ALA A 259 -9.78 1.71 18.61
N GLU A 260 -10.41 2.23 19.66
CA GLU A 260 -11.79 1.90 20.04
C GLU A 260 -12.81 2.19 18.93
N ASN A 261 -12.54 3.23 18.14
CA ASN A 261 -13.40 3.63 17.02
C ASN A 261 -13.18 2.79 15.75
N ALA A 262 -12.23 1.84 15.74
CA ALA A 262 -11.93 1.05 14.56
C ALA A 262 -13.03 0.03 14.25
N ASN A 263 -13.73 0.23 13.14
CA ASN A 263 -14.71 -0.69 12.57
C ASN A 263 -14.05 -1.51 11.46
N ILE A 264 -13.53 -2.68 11.81
CA ILE A 264 -12.76 -3.52 10.89
C ILE A 264 -13.62 -4.66 10.35
N LEU A 265 -13.71 -4.78 9.03
CA LEU A 265 -14.48 -5.78 8.31
C LEU A 265 -13.58 -6.68 7.45
N PRO A 266 -13.32 -7.92 7.88
CA PRO A 266 -12.65 -8.92 7.04
C PRO A 266 -13.57 -9.42 5.92
N ILE A 267 -13.12 -9.32 4.67
CA ILE A 267 -13.83 -9.81 3.48
C ILE A 267 -12.96 -10.85 2.77
N ASP A 268 -13.51 -12.05 2.60
CA ASP A 268 -12.92 -13.08 1.76
C ASP A 268 -13.35 -12.88 0.32
N TYR A 269 -12.36 -12.76 -0.56
CA TYR A 269 -12.52 -12.78 -2.00
C TYR A 269 -12.13 -14.16 -2.53
N ASP A 270 -13.13 -14.85 -3.05
CA ASP A 270 -12.97 -16.14 -3.72
C ASP A 270 -14.08 -16.31 -4.76
N SER A 271 -13.81 -17.14 -5.75
CA SER A 271 -14.74 -17.55 -6.81
C SER A 271 -16.04 -18.17 -6.30
N SER A 272 -16.02 -18.82 -5.12
CA SER A 272 -17.23 -19.42 -4.52
C SER A 272 -18.09 -18.42 -3.75
N ALA A 273 -17.54 -17.26 -3.37
CA ALA A 273 -18.25 -16.26 -2.58
C ALA A 273 -19.06 -15.32 -3.49
N SER A 274 -20.36 -15.17 -3.21
CA SER A 274 -21.20 -14.23 -3.95
C SER A 274 -20.72 -12.78 -3.76
N LYS A 275 -20.46 -12.09 -4.88
CA LYS A 275 -20.14 -10.65 -4.91
C LYS A 275 -21.17 -9.82 -4.16
N VAL A 276 -22.46 -10.15 -4.30
CA VAL A 276 -23.56 -9.44 -3.63
C VAL A 276 -23.44 -9.54 -2.11
N ASN A 277 -23.03 -10.69 -1.59
CA ASN A 277 -22.82 -10.88 -0.15
C ASN A 277 -21.68 -10.00 0.38
N GLN A 278 -20.56 -9.91 -0.36
CA GLN A 278 -19.43 -9.04 0.00
C GLN A 278 -19.86 -7.56 0.00
N GLU A 279 -20.52 -7.10 -1.07
CA GLU A 279 -20.99 -5.72 -1.18
C GLU A 279 -22.00 -5.35 -0.08
N ASN A 280 -22.93 -6.25 0.26
CA ASN A 280 -23.92 -6.00 1.30
C ASN A 280 -23.27 -5.84 2.68
N ARG A 281 -22.26 -6.65 3.00
CA ARG A 281 -21.50 -6.52 4.25
C ARG A 281 -20.77 -5.17 4.32
N ILE A 282 -20.20 -4.72 3.21
CA ILE A 282 -19.56 -3.40 3.14
C ILE A 282 -20.61 -2.30 3.31
N LYS A 283 -21.76 -2.37 2.63
CA LYS A 283 -22.85 -1.40 2.81
C LYS A 283 -23.33 -1.31 4.25
N LEU A 284 -23.44 -2.44 4.96
CA LEU A 284 -23.80 -2.46 6.38
C LEU A 284 -22.74 -1.78 7.26
N MET A 285 -21.45 -1.99 6.97
CA MET A 285 -20.36 -1.26 7.64
C MET A 285 -20.47 0.25 7.39
N LEU A 286 -20.76 0.67 6.15
CA LEU A 286 -20.92 2.09 5.81
C LEU A 286 -22.18 2.71 6.43
N ALA A 287 -23.28 1.96 6.55
CA ALA A 287 -24.51 2.44 7.17
C ALA A 287 -24.38 2.65 8.69
N THR A 288 -23.36 2.05 9.31
CA THR A 288 -23.02 2.18 10.73
C THR A 288 -21.81 3.07 10.97
N ALA A 289 -21.21 3.61 9.90
CA ALA A 289 -20.10 4.54 9.98
C ALA A 289 -20.63 5.94 10.31
N GLU A 290 -20.27 6.43 11.50
CA GLU A 290 -20.52 7.81 11.93
C GLU A 290 -19.53 8.81 11.30
#